data_AF-A0A2E7Q209-F1
#
_entry.id   AF-A0A2E7Q209-F1
#
_cell.length_a   1.000
_cell.length_b   1.000
_cell.length_c   1.000
_cell.angle_alpha   90.00
_cell.angle_beta   90.00
_cell.angle_gamma   90.00
#
_symmetry.space_group_name_H-M   'P 1'
#
loop_
_entity.id
_entity.type
_entity.pdbx_description
1 polymer ?
#
loop_
_entity_poly.entity_id
_entity_poly.type
_entity_poly.pdbx_seq_one_letter_code
_entity_poly.pdbx_strand_id
1 'polypeptide(L)'
;MTIKSLGNPYSENTDLRHGAECGCDACSGPGHDTRDAASQDMSSEQMMERAVESAIVRSVFGQNDIGRRSFMGMIGGTTAAAALASVFPVKEAAAAILDDLDPPEKTDLNIGFVPITCATPIIMAQPLGFYERYGL
;
A
#
# COMPACT_ATOMS: atom_id res chain seq x y z
N MET A 1 0.66 1.07 11.82
CA MET A 1 -0.32 0.64 10.79
C MET A 1 0.10 -0.73 10.29
N THR A 2 -0.85 -1.64 10.04
CA THR A 2 -0.56 -3.04 9.70
C THR A 2 -0.28 -3.19 8.20
N ILE A 3 0.97 -2.96 7.81
CA ILE A 3 1.43 -2.89 6.42
C ILE A 3 1.64 -4.24 5.70
N LYS A 4 1.04 -5.36 6.16
CA LYS A 4 1.18 -6.66 5.45
C LYS A 4 0.62 -6.60 4.03
N SER A 5 -0.43 -5.81 3.80
CA SER A 5 -0.97 -5.56 2.45
C SER A 5 0.02 -4.85 1.51
N LEU A 6 1.06 -4.19 2.04
CA LEU A 6 2.10 -3.49 1.31
C LEU A 6 3.39 -4.33 1.16
N GLY A 7 3.33 -5.65 1.38
CA GLY A 7 4.44 -6.54 1.03
C GLY A 7 4.76 -6.51 -0.48
N ASN A 8 5.93 -7.02 -0.87
CA ASN A 8 6.33 -7.05 -2.28
C ASN A 8 5.36 -7.92 -3.11
N PRO A 9 4.58 -7.35 -4.05
CA PRO A 9 3.59 -8.10 -4.81
C PRO A 9 4.19 -9.05 -5.87
N TYR A 10 5.49 -8.92 -6.14
CA TYR A 10 6.22 -9.80 -7.05
C TYR A 10 6.95 -10.94 -6.33
N SER A 11 6.95 -10.97 -4.99
CA SER A 11 7.57 -12.07 -4.23
C SER A 11 6.66 -13.29 -4.16
N GLU A 12 7.18 -14.48 -4.46
CA GLU A 12 6.48 -15.75 -4.25
C GLU A 12 6.24 -16.08 -2.77
N ASN A 13 7.00 -15.47 -1.85
CA ASN A 13 7.00 -15.80 -0.42
C ASN A 13 6.14 -14.84 0.39
N THR A 14 5.91 -13.64 -0.12
CA THR A 14 5.05 -12.64 0.54
C THR A 14 3.58 -13.07 0.45
N ASP A 15 2.89 -13.23 1.58
CA ASP A 15 1.42 -13.35 1.60
C ASP A 15 0.80 -11.96 1.67
N LEU A 16 0.01 -11.60 0.66
CA LEU A 16 -0.69 -10.32 0.58
C LEU A 16 -2.06 -10.33 1.26
N ARG A 17 -2.53 -11.49 1.72
CA ARG A 17 -3.77 -11.64 2.46
C ARG A 17 -3.54 -11.34 3.94
N HIS A 18 -4.60 -10.90 4.61
CA HIS A 18 -4.64 -10.80 6.05
C HIS A 18 -5.22 -12.11 6.61
N GLY A 19 -4.34 -13.07 6.95
CA GLY A 19 -4.71 -14.39 7.48
C GLY A 19 -4.11 -14.67 8.86
N ALA A 20 -4.38 -15.84 9.43
CA ALA A 20 -3.82 -16.22 10.74
C ALA A 20 -2.26 -16.29 10.71
N GLU A 21 -1.66 -16.54 9.55
CA GLU A 21 -0.22 -16.45 9.29
C GLU A 21 0.24 -15.02 8.91
N CYS A 22 -0.40 -13.98 9.46
CA CYS A 22 -0.01 -12.59 9.21
C CYS A 22 1.35 -12.29 9.88
N GLY A 23 2.37 -11.95 9.08
CA GLY A 23 3.73 -11.64 9.50
C GLY A 23 4.02 -10.15 9.58
N CYS A 24 2.99 -9.30 9.72
CA CYS A 24 3.25 -7.91 10.07
C CYS A 24 3.69 -7.81 11.52
N ASP A 25 4.41 -6.74 11.82
CA ASP A 25 4.92 -6.43 13.15
C ASP A 25 3.83 -6.50 14.25
N ALA A 26 2.62 -6.05 13.95
CA ALA A 26 1.47 -6.10 14.87
C ALA A 26 0.86 -7.50 15.10
N CYS A 27 1.17 -8.48 14.26
CA CYS A 27 0.61 -9.84 14.31
C CYS A 27 1.67 -10.94 14.48
N SER A 28 2.96 -10.59 14.52
CA SER A 28 4.06 -11.56 14.56
C SER A 28 4.26 -12.13 15.97
N GLY A 29 3.88 -13.41 16.15
CA GLY A 29 4.37 -14.24 17.25
C GLY A 29 5.76 -14.82 16.95
N PRO A 30 6.46 -15.40 17.95
CA PRO A 30 7.80 -15.96 17.75
C PRO A 30 7.75 -17.17 16.81
N GLY A 31 8.30 -17.03 15.59
CA GLY A 31 8.39 -18.12 14.61
C GLY A 31 8.08 -17.77 13.16
N HIS A 32 7.87 -16.50 12.80
CA HIS A 32 7.64 -16.11 11.41
C HIS A 32 8.88 -15.52 10.75
N ASP A 33 9.32 -16.15 9.68
CA ASP A 33 10.54 -15.85 8.92
C ASP A 33 10.35 -14.53 8.15
N THR A 34 10.92 -13.44 8.64
CA THR A 34 10.82 -12.08 8.06
C THR A 34 11.75 -11.90 6.86
N ARG A 35 11.73 -12.84 5.90
CA ARG A 35 12.66 -12.85 4.76
C ARG A 35 12.36 -11.81 3.67
N ASP A 36 11.22 -11.12 3.75
CA ASP A 36 10.83 -10.03 2.84
C ASP A 36 10.58 -8.72 3.63
N ALA A 37 11.47 -8.37 4.56
CA ALA A 37 11.41 -7.17 5.39
C ALA A 37 11.78 -5.87 4.63
N ALA A 38 11.10 -5.58 3.52
CA ALA A 38 11.19 -4.27 2.85
C ALA A 38 10.25 -3.22 3.47
N SER A 39 9.53 -3.57 4.54
CA SER A 39 8.38 -2.82 5.04
C SER A 39 8.67 -1.88 6.22
N GLN A 40 9.87 -1.88 6.80
CA GLN A 40 10.08 -1.16 8.07
C GLN A 40 10.45 0.33 7.95
N ASP A 41 10.86 0.82 6.77
CA ASP A 41 11.16 2.25 6.53
C ASP A 41 10.76 2.68 5.11
N MET A 42 9.46 2.61 4.80
CA MET A 42 8.94 3.12 3.53
C MET A 42 8.48 4.57 3.69
N SER A 43 8.92 5.47 2.81
CA SER A 43 8.36 6.82 2.72
C SER A 43 6.88 6.76 2.32
N SER A 44 6.13 7.83 2.55
CA SER A 44 4.72 7.92 2.14
C SER A 44 4.54 7.66 0.65
N GLU A 45 5.43 8.18 -0.19
CA GLU A 45 5.43 7.97 -1.63
C GLU A 45 5.67 6.49 -1.99
N GLN A 46 6.65 5.84 -1.34
CA GLN A 46 6.93 4.43 -1.55
C GLN A 46 5.78 3.54 -1.10
N MET A 47 5.07 3.91 -0.03
CA MET A 47 3.86 3.20 0.41
C MET A 47 2.75 3.30 -0.64
N MET A 48 2.55 4.48 -1.23
CA MET A 48 1.56 4.68 -2.28
C MET A 48 1.92 3.92 -3.55
N GLU A 49 3.17 3.98 -4.00
CA GLU A 49 3.65 3.22 -5.15
C GLU A 49 3.44 1.71 -4.93
N ARG A 50 3.81 1.21 -3.74
CA ARG A 50 3.58 -0.19 -3.38
C ARG A 50 2.11 -0.56 -3.33
N ALA A 51 1.25 0.34 -2.87
CA ALA A 51 -0.19 0.13 -2.87
C ALA A 51 -0.71 -0.03 -4.31
N VAL A 52 -0.29 0.85 -5.22
CA VAL A 52 -0.65 0.81 -6.65
C VAL A 52 -0.16 -0.48 -7.30
N GLU A 53 1.11 -0.85 -7.12
CA GLU A 53 1.65 -2.11 -7.63
C GLU A 53 0.87 -3.32 -7.11
N SER A 54 0.56 -3.34 -5.81
CA SER A 54 -0.18 -4.44 -5.20
C SER A 54 -1.60 -4.54 -5.78
N ALA A 55 -2.25 -3.40 -6.07
CA ALA A 55 -3.58 -3.36 -6.66
C ALA A 55 -3.57 -3.90 -8.10
N ILE A 56 -2.58 -3.51 -8.92
CA ILE A 56 -2.43 -3.98 -10.30
C ILE A 56 -2.15 -5.49 -10.33
N VAL A 57 -1.20 -5.97 -9.53
CA VAL A 57 -0.89 -7.40 -9.50
C VAL A 57 -2.11 -8.19 -9.04
N ARG A 58 -2.78 -7.76 -7.96
CA ARG A 58 -3.99 -8.44 -7.49
C ARG A 58 -5.12 -8.41 -8.51
N SER A 59 -5.28 -7.35 -9.32
CA SER A 59 -6.31 -7.30 -10.36
C SER A 59 -6.02 -8.30 -11.49
N VAL A 60 -4.76 -8.42 -11.93
CA VAL A 60 -4.32 -9.39 -12.94
C VAL A 60 -4.60 -10.83 -12.51
N PHE A 61 -4.40 -11.14 -11.23
CA PHE A 61 -4.67 -12.49 -10.67
C PHE A 61 -6.09 -12.67 -10.10
N GLY A 62 -7.00 -11.71 -10.30
CA GLY A 62 -8.38 -11.82 -9.80
C GLY A 62 -8.47 -11.98 -8.28
N GLN A 63 -7.62 -11.27 -7.53
CA GLN A 63 -7.47 -11.34 -6.06
C GLN A 63 -7.03 -12.74 -5.54
N ASN A 64 -6.52 -13.61 -6.41
CA ASN A 64 -6.04 -14.93 -6.04
C ASN A 64 -4.53 -14.93 -5.72
N ASP A 65 -4.18 -14.83 -4.43
CA ASP A 65 -2.78 -14.80 -3.99
C ASP A 65 -2.04 -16.12 -4.22
N ILE A 66 -2.73 -17.27 -4.18
CA ILE A 66 -2.11 -18.58 -4.42
C ILE A 66 -1.63 -18.67 -5.88
N GLY A 67 -2.50 -18.25 -6.82
CA GLY A 67 -2.16 -18.19 -8.24
C GLY A 67 -0.99 -17.24 -8.52
N ARG A 68 -1.02 -16.06 -7.91
CA ARG A 68 0.08 -15.07 -7.97
C ARG A 68 1.40 -15.70 -7.51
N ARG A 69 1.45 -16.29 -6.31
CA ARG A 69 2.67 -16.89 -5.74
C ARG A 69 3.21 -18.02 -6.60
N SER A 70 2.33 -18.89 -7.09
CA SER A 70 2.71 -20.01 -7.96
C SER A 70 3.30 -19.52 -9.28
N PHE A 71 2.72 -18.47 -9.86
CA PHE A 71 3.25 -17.83 -11.06
C PHE A 71 4.58 -17.16 -10.82
N MET A 72 4.72 -16.39 -9.73
CA MET A 72 5.99 -15.73 -9.37
C MET A 72 7.10 -16.75 -9.12
N GLY A 73 6.80 -17.92 -8.54
CA GLY A 73 7.79 -18.98 -8.36
C GLY A 73 8.18 -19.70 -9.65
N MET A 74 7.29 -19.74 -10.65
CA MET A 74 7.58 -20.34 -11.95
C MET A 74 8.41 -19.43 -12.86
N ILE A 75 8.08 -18.15 -12.95
CA ILE A 75 8.71 -17.21 -13.91
C ILE A 75 9.72 -16.27 -13.27
N GLY A 76 9.73 -16.17 -11.93
CA GLY A 76 10.51 -15.21 -11.16
C GLY A 76 9.84 -13.84 -11.05
N GLY A 77 9.90 -13.24 -9.86
CA GLY A 77 9.29 -11.94 -9.58
C GLY A 77 9.84 -10.78 -10.44
N THR A 78 11.13 -10.81 -10.78
CA THR A 78 11.75 -9.78 -11.62
C THR A 78 11.26 -9.83 -13.07
N THR A 79 11.14 -11.04 -13.63
CA THR A 79 10.59 -11.27 -14.97
C THR A 79 9.12 -10.85 -15.03
N ALA A 80 8.35 -11.19 -13.99
CA ALA A 80 6.94 -10.81 -13.88
C ALA A 80 6.78 -9.28 -13.86
N ALA A 81 7.61 -8.59 -13.06
CA ALA A 81 7.61 -7.13 -12.99
C ALA A 81 7.96 -6.49 -14.35
N ALA A 82 8.95 -7.03 -15.06
CA ALA A 82 9.33 -6.54 -16.39
C ALA A 82 8.23 -6.76 -17.43
N ALA A 83 7.58 -7.93 -17.41
CA ALA A 83 6.45 -8.23 -18.28
C ALA A 83 5.28 -7.29 -18.03
N LEU A 84 4.92 -7.05 -16.76
CA LEU A 84 3.84 -6.11 -16.42
C LEU A 84 4.19 -4.67 -16.78
N ALA A 85 5.42 -4.24 -16.54
CA ALA A 85 5.90 -2.91 -16.95
C ALA A 85 5.88 -2.69 -18.47
N SER A 86 5.98 -3.76 -19.27
CA SER A 86 5.92 -3.67 -20.73
C SER A 86 4.49 -3.47 -21.28
N VAL A 87 3.47 -3.85 -20.51
CA VAL A 87 2.06 -3.80 -20.94
C VAL A 87 1.28 -2.72 -20.20
N PHE A 88 1.75 -2.29 -19.03
CA PHE A 88 1.12 -1.28 -18.19
C PHE A 88 2.17 -0.29 -17.67
N PRO A 89 2.02 1.02 -17.91
CA PRO A 89 2.95 2.03 -17.40
C PRO A 89 2.69 2.27 -15.90
N VAL A 90 3.12 1.34 -15.06
CA VAL A 90 2.87 1.34 -13.60
C VAL A 90 3.35 2.64 -12.93
N LYS A 91 4.49 3.17 -13.36
CA LYS A 91 5.07 4.42 -12.82
C LYS A 91 4.26 5.65 -13.20
N GLU A 92 3.75 5.69 -14.42
CA GLU A 92 2.92 6.80 -14.91
C GLU A 92 1.53 6.74 -14.29
N ALA A 93 0.97 5.54 -14.10
CA ALA A 93 -0.28 5.35 -13.36
C ALA A 93 -0.15 5.74 -11.89
N ALA A 94 0.96 5.39 -11.22
CA ALA A 94 1.22 5.82 -9.85
C ALA A 94 1.36 7.35 -9.75
N ALA A 95 2.09 7.97 -10.68
CA ALA A 95 2.24 9.42 -10.75
C ALA A 95 0.91 10.14 -11.05
N ALA A 96 0.13 9.65 -12.02
CA ALA A 96 -1.17 10.22 -12.37
C ALA A 96 -2.20 10.11 -11.23
N ILE A 97 -2.20 9.00 -10.47
CA ILE A 97 -3.09 8.87 -9.29
C ILE A 97 -2.67 9.82 -8.16
N LEU A 98 -1.38 10.15 -8.06
CA LEU A 98 -0.86 11.08 -7.06
C LEU A 98 -1.11 12.55 -7.45
N ASP A 99 -1.05 12.86 -8.75
CA ASP A 99 -1.22 14.22 -9.27
C ASP A 99 -2.68 14.58 -9.59
N ASP A 100 -3.50 13.64 -10.08
CA ASP A 100 -4.93 13.82 -10.41
C ASP A 100 -5.83 13.22 -9.32
N LEU A 101 -5.62 13.61 -8.06
CA LEU A 101 -6.65 13.41 -7.05
C LEU A 101 -7.84 14.32 -7.40
N ASP A 102 -8.88 13.74 -8.01
CA ASP A 102 -10.16 14.41 -8.23
C ASP A 102 -10.65 15.08 -6.93
N PRO A 103 -11.41 16.19 -7.04
CA PRO A 103 -11.91 16.89 -5.86
C PRO A 103 -12.71 15.92 -4.97
N PRO A 104 -12.54 15.99 -3.64
CA PRO A 104 -13.21 15.08 -2.74
C PRO A 104 -14.72 15.22 -2.87
N GLU A 105 -15.44 14.11 -2.78
CA GLU A 105 -16.91 14.06 -2.90
C GLU A 105 -17.62 15.02 -1.92
N LYS A 106 -16.97 15.29 -0.78
CA LYS A 106 -17.39 16.29 0.21
C LYS A 106 -16.19 17.09 0.68
N THR A 107 -16.24 18.39 0.45
CA THR A 107 -15.22 19.35 0.90
C THR A 107 -15.49 19.84 2.33
N ASP A 108 -16.74 19.93 2.76
CA ASP A 108 -17.11 20.41 4.10
C ASP A 108 -17.47 19.25 5.04
N LEU A 109 -16.68 19.07 6.10
CA LEU A 109 -16.76 17.96 7.06
C LEU A 109 -16.69 18.48 8.50
N ASN A 110 -17.62 18.01 9.33
CA ASN A 110 -17.59 18.27 10.77
C ASN A 110 -16.92 17.10 11.50
N ILE A 111 -15.68 17.30 11.98
CA ILE A 111 -14.90 16.28 12.69
C ILE A 111 -14.84 16.64 14.18
N GLY A 112 -15.56 15.88 15.01
CA GLY A 112 -15.48 16.01 16.47
C GLY A 112 -14.22 15.35 17.02
N PHE A 113 -13.50 16.03 17.92
CA PHE A 113 -12.33 15.47 18.59
C PHE A 113 -12.34 15.78 20.10
N VAL A 114 -11.68 14.91 20.88
CA VAL A 114 -11.39 15.18 22.28
C VAL A 114 -10.07 15.96 22.34
N PRO A 115 -9.98 17.10 23.06
CA PRO A 115 -8.78 17.92 23.12
C PRO A 115 -7.69 17.27 23.99
N ILE A 116 -7.12 16.18 23.47
CA ILE A 116 -6.00 15.44 24.03
C ILE A 116 -4.92 15.27 22.95
N THR A 117 -3.72 14.89 23.36
CA THR A 117 -2.55 14.79 22.47
C THR A 117 -2.73 13.81 21.31
N CYS A 118 -3.58 12.79 21.45
CA CYS A 118 -3.90 11.86 20.36
C CYS A 118 -4.58 12.54 19.16
N ALA A 119 -5.29 13.65 19.37
CA ALA A 119 -5.99 14.40 18.32
C ALA A 119 -5.11 15.45 17.61
N THR A 120 -3.85 15.59 18.01
CA THR A 120 -2.90 16.57 17.44
C THR A 120 -2.83 16.54 15.91
N PRO A 121 -2.81 15.38 15.22
CA PRO A 121 -2.76 15.35 13.76
C PRO A 121 -3.94 16.04 13.08
N ILE A 122 -5.13 15.98 13.69
CA ILE A 122 -6.35 16.59 13.15
C ILE A 122 -6.30 18.10 13.40
N ILE A 123 -5.97 18.52 14.63
CA ILE A 123 -5.93 19.95 15.00
C ILE A 123 -4.86 20.71 14.22
N MET A 124 -3.69 20.10 14.02
CA MET A 124 -2.56 20.74 13.34
C MET A 124 -2.65 20.69 11.82
N ALA A 125 -3.54 19.87 11.24
CA ALA A 125 -3.67 19.77 9.79
C ALA A 125 -4.08 21.10 9.14
N GLN A 126 -5.01 21.83 9.76
CA GLN A 126 -5.50 23.12 9.26
C GLN A 126 -4.44 24.25 9.27
N PRO A 127 -3.76 24.58 10.38
CA PRO A 127 -2.75 25.64 10.38
C PRO A 127 -1.52 25.31 9.52
N LEU A 128 -1.28 24.02 9.23
CA LEU A 128 -0.20 23.57 8.34
C LEU A 128 -0.63 23.50 6.86
N GLY A 129 -1.88 23.84 6.54
CA GLY A 129 -2.38 23.87 5.17
C GLY A 129 -2.60 22.48 4.55
N PHE A 130 -2.69 21.42 5.37
CA PHE A 130 -2.86 20.06 4.86
C PHE A 130 -4.27 19.81 4.35
N TYR A 131 -5.30 20.46 4.90
CA TYR A 131 -6.66 20.30 4.39
C TYR A 131 -6.80 20.89 2.99
N GLU A 132 -6.34 22.13 2.81
CA GLU A 132 -6.44 22.83 1.54
C GLU A 132 -5.61 22.14 0.44
N ARG A 133 -4.45 21.55 0.79
CA ARG A 133 -3.62 20.77 -0.14
C ARG A 133 -4.38 19.59 -0.76
N TYR A 134 -5.29 18.97 -0.01
CA TYR A 134 -6.05 17.80 -0.45
C TYR A 134 -7.53 18.13 -0.73
N GLY A 135 -7.88 19.41 -0.86
CA GLY A 135 -9.22 19.85 -1.25
C GLY A 135 -10.27 19.82 -0.13
N LEU A 136 -9.85 19.81 1.13
CA LEU A 136 -10.68 19.91 2.33
C LEU A 136 -10.72 21.34 2.89
#